data_AF-A0A7Z0EA42-F1
#
_entry.id   AF-A0A7Z0EA42-F1
#
_cell.length_a   1.000
_cell.length_b   1.000
_cell.length_c   1.000
_cell.angle_alpha   90.00
_cell.angle_beta   90.00
_cell.angle_gamma   90.00
#
_symmetry.space_group_name_H-M   'P 1'
#
loop_
_entity.id
_entity.type
_entity.pdbx_description
1 polymer ?
#
loop_
_entity_poly.entity_id
_entity_poly.type
_entity_poly.pdbx_seq_one_letter_code
_entity_poly.pdbx_strand_id
1 'polypeptide(L)'
;MEIEEVEQEEQVDVMALLPGAVEEAFATLPIVGGSVEFEPDLLGFGYRGRHTHMFADVQTQTLNENLLGIPVEIRVNPQSFLWDYGDGASRVTYDPGEPMPDSWQGETVVKTDQETPTSHVYTETGRFPVSLATTFVGEYRVGGGPWIVIPGSVDVQASPGEADIWRVAARNVSGSCRDTVDWGCNGPVTLEPGDTPPKIFADQYDADGNWLGN
;
A
#
# COMPACT_ATOMS: atom_id res chain seq x y z
N MET A 1 -23.92 -28.48 45.31
CA MET A 1 -22.65 -29.19 45.09
C MET A 1 -22.64 -29.79 43.69
N GLU A 2 -23.62 -30.62 43.29
CA GLU A 2 -23.70 -31.16 41.91
C GLU A 2 -23.89 -30.12 40.80
N ILE A 3 -24.61 -29.02 41.03
CA ILE A 3 -24.90 -28.00 39.99
C ILE A 3 -23.63 -27.22 39.60
N GLU A 4 -22.74 -26.99 40.57
CA GLU A 4 -21.52 -26.19 40.41
C GLU A 4 -20.38 -26.98 39.75
N GLU A 5 -20.39 -28.32 39.86
CA GLU A 5 -19.46 -29.21 39.15
C GLU A 5 -19.81 -29.36 37.67
N VAL A 6 -21.11 -29.46 37.33
CA VAL A 6 -21.56 -29.57 35.93
C VAL A 6 -21.25 -28.30 35.14
N GLU A 7 -21.48 -27.11 35.72
CA GLU A 7 -21.12 -25.83 35.09
C GLU A 7 -19.60 -25.69 34.86
N GLN A 8 -18.78 -26.23 35.77
CA GLN A 8 -17.33 -26.23 35.61
C GLN A 8 -16.86 -27.22 34.53
N GLU A 9 -17.43 -28.42 34.46
CA GLU A 9 -17.10 -29.40 33.41
C GLU A 9 -17.50 -28.90 32.02
N GLU A 10 -18.69 -28.30 31.88
CA GLU A 10 -19.16 -27.73 30.62
C GLU A 10 -18.26 -26.56 30.15
N GLN A 11 -17.80 -25.72 31.08
CA GLN A 11 -16.90 -24.61 30.78
C GLN A 11 -15.48 -25.09 30.40
N VAL A 12 -15.00 -26.20 30.97
CA VAL A 12 -13.72 -26.83 30.60
C VAL A 12 -13.80 -27.43 29.18
N ASP A 13 -14.92 -28.04 28.82
CA ASP A 13 -15.12 -28.61 27.48
C ASP A 13 -15.18 -27.51 26.40
N VAL A 14 -15.89 -26.41 26.67
CA VAL A 14 -15.93 -25.25 25.77
C VAL A 14 -14.54 -24.61 25.58
N MET A 15 -13.76 -24.47 26.66
CA MET A 15 -12.39 -23.93 26.57
C MET A 15 -11.45 -24.82 25.75
N ALA A 16 -11.66 -26.14 25.73
CA ALA A 16 -10.88 -27.06 24.91
C ALA A 16 -11.18 -26.92 23.40
N LEU A 17 -12.38 -26.46 23.03
CA LEU A 17 -12.81 -26.22 21.65
C LEU A 17 -12.42 -24.84 21.12
N LEU A 18 -12.08 -23.91 22.01
CA LEU A 18 -11.80 -22.52 21.65
C LEU A 18 -10.70 -22.34 20.58
N PRO A 19 -9.56 -23.06 20.60
CA PRO A 19 -8.54 -22.91 19.56
C PRO A 19 -9.09 -23.14 18.15
N GLY A 20 -9.92 -24.17 17.97
CA GLY A 20 -10.55 -24.48 16.68
C GLY A 20 -11.55 -23.41 16.25
N ALA A 21 -12.34 -22.88 17.19
CA ALA A 21 -13.26 -21.78 16.91
C ALA A 21 -12.52 -20.48 16.53
N VAL A 22 -11.36 -20.21 17.13
CA VAL A 22 -10.51 -19.07 16.76
C VAL A 22 -9.94 -19.24 15.37
N GLU A 23 -9.42 -20.41 15.01
CA GLU A 23 -8.91 -20.69 13.67
C GLU A 23 -9.99 -20.49 12.59
N GLU A 24 -11.20 -20.99 12.84
CA GLU A 24 -12.34 -20.79 11.94
C GLU A 24 -12.73 -19.32 11.81
N ALA A 25 -12.80 -18.59 12.95
CA ALA A 25 -13.10 -17.17 12.95
C ALA A 25 -12.03 -16.35 12.21
N PHE A 26 -10.75 -16.67 12.40
CA PHE A 26 -9.61 -15.94 11.83
C PHE A 26 -9.71 -15.82 10.31
N ALA A 27 -10.18 -16.86 9.61
CA ALA A 27 -10.38 -16.88 8.17
C ALA A 27 -11.43 -15.88 7.64
N THR A 28 -12.28 -15.35 8.52
CA THR A 28 -13.43 -14.49 8.15
C THR A 28 -13.46 -13.16 8.89
N LEU A 29 -12.45 -12.86 9.71
CA LEU A 29 -12.37 -11.60 10.43
C LEU A 29 -12.38 -10.40 9.48
N PRO A 30 -13.03 -9.29 9.85
CA PRO A 30 -13.06 -8.07 9.06
C PRO A 30 -11.73 -7.29 9.17
N ILE A 31 -10.64 -7.93 8.77
CA ILE A 31 -9.29 -7.35 8.75
C ILE A 31 -9.21 -6.36 7.59
N VAL A 32 -8.63 -5.18 7.83
CA VAL A 32 -8.34 -4.19 6.79
C VAL A 32 -6.97 -4.48 6.19
N GLY A 33 -6.88 -4.66 4.87
CA GLY A 33 -5.63 -5.02 4.17
C GLY A 33 -4.58 -3.90 4.07
N GLY A 34 -4.95 -2.67 4.42
CA GLY A 34 -4.15 -1.46 4.26
C GLY A 34 -4.42 -0.71 2.94
N SER A 35 -3.49 0.12 2.51
CA SER A 35 -3.49 0.79 1.20
C SER A 35 -2.10 0.79 0.56
N VAL A 36 -2.09 0.88 -0.78
CA VAL A 36 -0.88 1.22 -1.53
C VAL A 36 -0.70 2.73 -1.54
N GLU A 37 0.40 3.20 -0.98
CA GLU A 37 0.79 4.60 -0.94
C GLU A 37 2.06 4.85 -1.77
N PHE A 38 2.30 6.10 -2.14
CA PHE A 38 3.47 6.55 -2.88
C PHE A 38 4.17 7.69 -2.15
N GLU A 39 5.36 8.07 -2.62
CA GLU A 39 6.07 9.25 -2.13
C GLU A 39 5.13 10.47 -2.10
N PRO A 40 4.94 11.12 -0.93
CA PRO A 40 3.93 12.18 -0.78
C PRO A 40 4.12 13.38 -1.71
N ASP A 41 5.37 13.67 -2.09
CA ASP A 41 5.74 14.75 -3.01
C ASP A 41 5.64 14.34 -4.49
N LEU A 42 5.54 13.04 -4.78
CA LEU A 42 5.42 12.51 -6.15
C LEU A 42 4.00 12.03 -6.49
N LEU A 43 3.16 11.69 -5.50
CA LEU A 43 1.76 11.32 -5.72
C LEU A 43 1.55 10.22 -6.80
N GLY A 44 2.47 9.25 -6.85
CA GLY A 44 2.48 8.18 -7.85
C GLY A 44 3.22 8.50 -9.15
N PHE A 45 3.68 9.73 -9.34
CA PHE A 45 4.49 10.13 -10.49
C PHE A 45 5.85 9.42 -10.49
N GLY A 46 6.23 8.88 -11.65
CA GLY A 46 7.52 8.25 -11.87
C GLY A 46 8.03 8.44 -13.29
N TYR A 47 9.27 8.02 -13.52
CA TYR A 47 9.85 8.00 -14.86
C TYR A 47 10.11 6.57 -15.31
N ARG A 48 9.80 6.29 -16.57
CA ARG A 48 10.20 5.06 -17.25
C ARG A 48 11.71 4.84 -17.10
N GLY A 49 12.09 3.63 -16.68
CA GLY A 49 13.49 3.26 -16.46
C GLY A 49 14.11 3.84 -15.19
N ARG A 50 13.31 4.39 -14.29
CA ARG A 50 13.71 4.86 -12.95
C ARG A 50 12.83 4.22 -11.88
N HIS A 51 13.25 4.33 -10.62
CA HIS A 51 12.49 3.80 -9.50
C HIS A 51 11.24 4.64 -9.24
N THR A 52 10.11 3.97 -9.15
CA THR A 52 8.85 4.49 -8.63
C THR A 52 8.66 3.91 -7.24
N HIS A 53 8.42 4.77 -6.26
CA HIS A 53 8.45 4.40 -4.86
C HIS A 53 7.05 4.25 -4.33
N MET A 54 6.78 3.09 -3.75
CA MET A 54 5.51 2.75 -3.14
C MET A 54 5.74 2.01 -1.84
N PHE A 55 4.80 2.12 -0.92
CA PHE A 55 4.82 1.45 0.38
C PHE A 55 3.39 1.07 0.78
N ALA A 56 3.27 0.07 1.63
CA ALA A 56 2.00 -0.36 2.17
C ALA A 56 1.72 0.43 3.47
N ASP A 57 0.66 1.23 3.50
CA ASP A 57 0.14 1.75 4.77
C ASP A 57 -0.78 0.71 5.39
N VAL A 58 -0.21 -0.05 6.33
CA VAL A 58 -0.91 -1.09 7.07
C VAL A 58 -0.41 -1.13 8.50
N GLN A 59 -1.29 -1.48 9.42
CA GLN A 59 -0.98 -1.54 10.84
C GLN A 59 -1.46 -2.85 11.46
N THR A 60 -0.86 -3.22 12.59
CA THR A 60 -1.40 -4.26 13.48
C THR A 60 -2.82 -3.88 13.90
N GLN A 61 -3.74 -4.85 13.86
CA GLN A 61 -5.14 -4.66 14.24
C GLN A 61 -5.48 -5.57 15.42
N THR A 62 -6.26 -5.05 16.35
CA THR A 62 -6.81 -5.82 17.47
C THR A 62 -8.33 -5.83 17.38
N LEU A 63 -8.91 -7.03 17.29
CA LEU A 63 -10.34 -7.28 17.19
C LEU A 63 -10.82 -7.96 18.48
N ASN A 64 -12.04 -7.64 18.91
CA ASN A 64 -12.67 -8.27 20.06
C ASN A 64 -13.84 -9.10 19.55
N GLU A 65 -13.76 -10.41 19.75
CA GLU A 65 -14.75 -11.39 19.32
C GLU A 65 -15.40 -12.07 20.53
N ASN A 66 -16.58 -12.64 20.31
CA ASN A 66 -17.21 -13.51 21.30
C ASN A 66 -17.43 -14.89 20.69
N LEU A 67 -16.52 -15.82 21.00
CA LEU A 67 -16.49 -17.15 20.41
C LEU A 67 -16.94 -18.17 21.44
N LEU A 68 -17.95 -18.97 21.10
CA LEU A 68 -18.52 -19.96 22.02
C LEU A 68 -19.00 -19.35 23.36
N GLY A 69 -19.39 -18.08 23.36
CA GLY A 69 -19.77 -17.34 24.57
C GLY A 69 -18.59 -16.80 25.39
N ILE A 70 -17.36 -16.91 24.88
CA ILE A 70 -16.14 -16.46 25.53
C ILE A 70 -15.61 -15.21 24.81
N PRO A 71 -15.36 -14.10 25.53
CA PRO A 71 -14.71 -12.93 24.96
C PRO A 71 -13.24 -13.21 24.66
N VAL A 72 -12.86 -13.02 23.41
CA VAL A 72 -11.51 -13.24 22.89
C VAL A 72 -11.00 -11.96 22.26
N GLU A 73 -9.76 -11.59 22.59
CA GLU A 73 -9.05 -10.52 21.89
C GLU A 73 -8.12 -11.17 20.87
N ILE A 74 -8.25 -10.80 19.60
CA ILE A 74 -7.44 -11.31 18.48
C ILE A 74 -6.58 -10.16 17.96
N ARG A 75 -5.26 -10.34 17.93
CA ARG A 75 -4.31 -9.40 17.35
C ARG A 75 -3.74 -9.98 16.08
N VAL A 76 -3.79 -9.22 15.00
CA VAL A 76 -3.30 -9.61 13.68
C VAL A 76 -2.20 -8.66 13.23
N ASN A 77 -1.10 -9.23 12.75
CA ASN A 77 0.10 -8.49 12.34
C ASN A 77 0.38 -8.74 10.86
N PRO A 78 0.65 -7.70 10.06
CA PRO A 78 1.05 -7.89 8.67
C PRO A 78 2.42 -8.58 8.63
N GLN A 79 2.56 -9.56 7.75
CA GLN A 79 3.73 -10.44 7.67
C GLN A 79 4.42 -10.38 6.29
N SER A 80 3.64 -10.29 5.21
CA SER A 80 4.16 -10.17 3.85
C SER A 80 3.20 -9.44 2.93
N PHE A 81 3.75 -8.93 1.84
CA PHE A 81 3.10 -8.03 0.91
C PHE A 81 3.31 -8.55 -0.52
N LEU A 82 2.25 -9.05 -1.15
CA LEU A 82 2.27 -9.45 -2.55
C LEU A 82 1.81 -8.28 -3.42
N TRP A 83 2.77 -7.67 -4.08
CA TRP A 83 2.59 -6.57 -5.02
C TRP A 83 2.31 -7.10 -6.42
N ASP A 84 1.34 -6.49 -7.10
CA ASP A 84 1.17 -6.51 -8.55
C ASP A 84 1.27 -5.06 -9.05
N TYR A 85 2.26 -4.80 -9.89
CA TYR A 85 2.57 -3.45 -10.36
C TYR A 85 1.74 -3.02 -11.58
N GLY A 86 0.86 -3.89 -12.10
CA GLY A 86 -0.03 -3.57 -13.23
C GLY A 86 0.65 -3.59 -14.60
N ASP A 87 1.97 -3.78 -14.67
CA ASP A 87 2.74 -3.98 -15.91
C ASP A 87 3.07 -5.46 -16.17
N GLY A 88 2.44 -6.37 -15.41
CA GLY A 88 2.65 -7.81 -15.46
C GLY A 88 3.77 -8.31 -14.54
N ALA A 89 4.50 -7.42 -13.86
CA ALA A 89 5.44 -7.79 -12.81
C ALA A 89 4.75 -7.88 -11.43
N SER A 90 5.23 -8.81 -10.61
CA SER A 90 4.78 -8.98 -9.22
C SER A 90 5.97 -9.26 -8.30
N ARG A 91 5.87 -8.88 -7.02
CA ARG A 91 6.93 -9.11 -6.03
C ARG A 91 6.32 -9.37 -4.65
N VAL A 92 6.93 -10.29 -3.90
CA VAL A 92 6.66 -10.43 -2.46
C VAL A 92 7.72 -9.67 -1.68
N THR A 93 7.30 -8.80 -0.75
CA THR A 93 8.17 -8.17 0.24
C THR A 93 7.77 -8.58 1.66
N TYR A 94 8.71 -8.48 2.59
CA TYR A 94 8.51 -8.72 4.03
C TYR A 94 8.63 -7.43 4.86
N ASP A 95 8.86 -6.32 4.17
CA ASP A 95 8.88 -4.97 4.71
C ASP A 95 7.81 -4.17 3.94
N PRO A 96 6.96 -3.39 4.62
CA PRO A 96 5.94 -2.58 3.96
C PRO A 96 6.53 -1.42 3.16
N GLY A 97 7.79 -1.05 3.38
CA GLY A 97 8.40 0.17 2.88
C GLY A 97 8.02 1.39 3.71
N GLU A 98 8.65 2.52 3.40
CA GLU A 98 8.38 3.81 4.02
C GLU A 98 8.73 4.95 3.04
N PRO A 99 8.18 6.17 3.23
CA PRO A 99 8.60 7.33 2.47
C PRO A 99 10.09 7.62 2.62
N MET A 100 10.75 8.02 1.52
CA MET A 100 12.14 8.45 1.59
C MET A 100 12.30 9.82 2.24
N PRO A 101 13.40 10.04 2.99
CA PRO A 101 13.75 11.38 3.45
C PRO A 101 14.14 12.28 2.27
N ASP A 102 13.81 13.57 2.36
CA ASP A 102 14.14 14.55 1.32
C ASP A 102 15.65 14.84 1.21
N SER A 103 16.41 14.55 2.27
CA SER A 103 17.86 14.73 2.31
C SER A 103 18.58 13.65 3.12
N TRP A 104 19.79 13.31 2.70
CA TRP A 104 20.68 12.39 3.38
C TRP A 104 22.09 12.98 3.45
N GLN A 105 22.66 13.07 4.65
CA GLN A 105 23.99 13.67 4.89
C GLN A 105 24.15 15.11 4.34
N GLY A 106 23.07 15.88 4.26
CA GLY A 106 23.08 17.25 3.76
C GLY A 106 22.94 17.40 2.24
N GLU A 107 22.76 16.29 1.52
CA GLU A 107 22.48 16.29 0.07
C GLU A 107 21.00 15.95 -0.19
N THR A 108 20.40 16.64 -1.16
CA THR A 108 19.04 16.34 -1.62
C THR A 108 18.98 14.96 -2.27
N VAL A 109 18.01 14.16 -1.85
CA VAL A 109 17.79 12.82 -2.41
C VAL A 109 16.97 12.94 -3.68
N VAL A 110 17.52 12.46 -4.81
CA VAL A 110 16.72 12.25 -6.03
C VAL A 110 16.01 10.92 -5.90
N LYS A 111 14.78 10.94 -5.34
CA LYS A 111 14.03 9.73 -4.99
C LYS A 111 13.93 8.72 -6.14
N THR A 112 13.71 9.19 -7.38
CA THR A 112 13.59 8.31 -8.55
C THR A 112 14.88 7.55 -8.94
N ASP A 113 16.04 7.97 -8.41
CA ASP A 113 17.33 7.32 -8.69
C ASP A 113 17.74 6.32 -7.60
N GLN A 114 16.92 6.16 -6.56
CA GLN A 114 17.22 5.30 -5.42
C GLN A 114 16.41 4.01 -5.48
N GLU A 115 17.02 2.87 -5.18
CA GLU A 115 16.27 1.62 -5.02
C GLU A 115 15.83 1.48 -3.56
N THR A 116 14.55 1.17 -3.36
CA THR A 116 14.01 0.69 -2.08
C THR A 116 13.51 -0.75 -2.22
N PRO A 117 13.36 -1.52 -1.12
CA PRO A 117 12.85 -2.89 -1.18
C PRO A 117 11.52 -3.03 -1.92
N THR A 118 10.66 -2.01 -1.84
CA THR A 118 9.32 -1.96 -2.43
C THR A 118 9.25 -1.15 -3.74
N SER A 119 10.33 -0.46 -4.14
CA SER A 119 10.37 0.28 -5.41
C SER A 119 10.26 -0.64 -6.63
N HIS A 120 9.72 -0.09 -7.72
CA HIS A 120 9.62 -0.77 -9.02
C HIS A 120 10.07 0.11 -10.17
N VAL A 121 10.58 -0.50 -11.24
CA VAL A 121 11.06 0.19 -12.44
C VAL A 121 10.19 -0.20 -13.62
N TYR A 122 9.32 0.72 -14.03
CA TYR A 122 8.46 0.53 -15.18
C TYR A 122 9.22 0.69 -16.50
N THR A 123 8.90 -0.16 -17.48
CA THR A 123 9.56 -0.17 -18.79
C THR A 123 8.76 0.51 -19.89
N GLU A 124 7.55 0.99 -19.60
CA GLU A 124 6.68 1.74 -20.50
C GLU A 124 6.12 2.99 -19.80
N THR A 125 5.64 3.96 -20.59
CA THR A 125 4.95 5.16 -20.10
C THR A 125 3.46 4.86 -20.06
N GLY A 126 2.77 5.29 -19.01
CA GLY A 126 1.34 5.07 -18.83
C GLY A 126 0.92 5.09 -17.37
N ARG A 127 -0.38 4.86 -17.14
CA ARG A 127 -0.94 4.65 -15.80
C ARG A 127 -1.07 3.18 -15.52
N PHE A 128 -0.53 2.75 -14.39
CA PHE A 128 -0.53 1.36 -13.97
C PHE A 128 -1.28 1.23 -12.64
N PRO A 129 -2.37 0.44 -12.58
CA PRO A 129 -3.01 0.12 -11.32
C PRO A 129 -2.09 -0.78 -10.51
N VAL A 130 -1.70 -0.32 -9.32
CA VAL A 130 -0.88 -1.10 -8.39
C VAL A 130 -1.81 -1.72 -7.36
N SER A 131 -1.80 -3.05 -7.25
CA SER A 131 -2.58 -3.77 -6.25
C SER A 131 -1.68 -4.51 -5.27
N LEU A 132 -2.22 -4.73 -4.08
CA LEU A 132 -1.49 -5.33 -2.98
C LEU A 132 -2.39 -6.30 -2.21
N ALA A 133 -1.88 -7.50 -1.95
CA ALA A 133 -2.43 -8.42 -0.98
C ALA A 133 -1.50 -8.50 0.24
N THR A 134 -2.04 -8.23 1.43
CA THR A 134 -1.30 -8.32 2.68
C THR A 134 -1.63 -9.63 3.38
N THR A 135 -0.61 -10.42 3.68
CA THR A 135 -0.73 -11.63 4.49
C THR A 135 -0.61 -11.27 5.96
N PHE A 136 -1.59 -11.67 6.77
CA PHE A 136 -1.59 -11.48 8.22
C PHE A 136 -1.39 -12.79 8.96
N VAL A 137 -0.65 -12.72 10.06
CA VAL A 137 -0.57 -13.77 11.09
C VAL A 137 -1.25 -13.28 12.37
N GLY A 138 -1.88 -14.19 13.09
CA GLY A 138 -2.70 -13.86 14.24
C GLY A 138 -2.21 -14.49 15.54
N GLU A 139 -2.57 -13.83 16.64
CA GLU A 139 -2.50 -14.37 17.99
C GLU A 139 -3.77 -13.96 18.74
N TYR A 140 -4.22 -14.77 19.70
CA TYR A 140 -5.39 -14.46 20.50
C TYR A 140 -5.11 -14.62 21.99
N ARG A 141 -5.91 -13.97 22.83
CA ARG A 141 -5.90 -14.16 24.27
C ARG A 141 -7.31 -14.11 24.85
N VAL A 142 -7.47 -14.76 26.00
CA VAL A 142 -8.73 -14.81 26.75
C VAL A 142 -8.52 -14.16 28.11
N GLY A 143 -9.44 -13.29 28.51
CA GLY A 143 -9.46 -12.72 29.87
C GLY A 143 -8.16 -12.02 30.30
N GLY A 144 -7.40 -11.44 29.37
CA GLY A 144 -6.11 -10.80 29.66
C GLY A 144 -4.94 -11.77 29.93
N GLY A 145 -5.13 -13.06 29.63
CA GLY A 145 -4.09 -14.08 29.71
C GLY A 145 -2.97 -13.91 28.65
N PRO A 146 -2.08 -14.92 28.52
CA PRO A 146 -1.02 -14.89 27.52
C PRO A 146 -1.60 -14.94 26.10
N TRP A 147 -0.84 -14.37 25.16
CA TRP A 147 -1.13 -14.50 23.73
C TRP A 147 -0.77 -15.91 23.24
N ILE A 148 -1.64 -16.48 22.42
CA ILE A 148 -1.52 -17.79 21.81
C ILE A 148 -1.56 -17.60 20.30
N VAL A 149 -0.59 -18.15 19.58
CA VAL A 149 -0.52 -18.07 18.12
C VAL A 149 -1.72 -18.78 17.49
N ILE A 150 -2.34 -18.15 16.50
CA ILE A 150 -3.35 -18.77 15.63
C ILE A 150 -2.60 -19.47 14.49
N PRO A 151 -2.73 -20.79 14.31
CA PRO A 151 -2.13 -21.48 13.17
C PRO A 151 -2.61 -20.94 11.83
N GLY A 152 -1.66 -20.70 10.91
CA GLY A 152 -1.95 -20.23 9.56
C GLY A 152 -1.86 -18.72 9.38
N SER A 153 -2.39 -18.25 8.26
CA SER A 153 -2.39 -16.85 7.85
C SER A 153 -3.60 -16.56 6.98
N VAL A 154 -3.93 -15.28 6.82
CA VAL A 154 -5.01 -14.82 5.95
C VAL A 154 -4.52 -13.72 5.02
N ASP A 155 -4.89 -13.81 3.74
CA ASP A 155 -4.56 -12.81 2.74
C ASP A 155 -5.72 -11.84 2.56
N VAL A 156 -5.44 -10.55 2.70
CA VAL A 156 -6.44 -9.49 2.63
C VAL A 156 -6.01 -8.48 1.57
N GLN A 157 -6.93 -8.16 0.66
CA GLN A 157 -6.69 -7.14 -0.36
C GLN A 157 -6.60 -5.75 0.29
N ALA A 158 -5.56 -5.00 -0.05
CA ALA A 158 -5.42 -3.60 0.29
C ALA A 158 -6.20 -2.72 -0.70
N SER A 159 -6.38 -1.45 -0.34
CA SER A 159 -6.85 -0.44 -1.29
C SER A 159 -5.76 -0.21 -2.36
N PRO A 160 -6.09 -0.25 -3.67
CA PRO A 160 -5.11 -0.12 -4.73
C PRO A 160 -4.62 1.32 -4.89
N GLY A 161 -3.45 1.46 -5.50
CA GLY A 161 -2.85 2.73 -5.90
C GLY A 161 -2.72 2.84 -7.42
N GLU A 162 -2.24 3.98 -7.91
CA GLU A 162 -1.96 4.19 -9.34
C GLU A 162 -0.59 4.83 -9.51
N ALA A 163 0.30 4.16 -10.23
CA ALA A 163 1.56 4.73 -10.68
C ALA A 163 1.35 5.44 -12.03
N ASP A 164 1.80 6.68 -12.13
CA ASP A 164 1.69 7.52 -13.32
C ASP A 164 3.09 7.75 -13.91
N ILE A 165 3.45 6.96 -14.93
CA ILE A 165 4.82 6.82 -15.39
C ILE A 165 5.05 7.60 -16.68
N TRP A 166 5.96 8.55 -16.62
CA TRP A 166 6.28 9.47 -17.70
C TRP A 166 7.66 9.18 -18.29
N ARG A 167 7.99 9.87 -19.39
CA ARG A 167 9.34 9.85 -19.96
C ARG A 167 9.86 11.27 -20.09
N VAL A 168 11.15 11.44 -19.86
CA VAL A 168 11.83 12.70 -20.19
C VAL A 168 12.08 12.75 -21.68
N ALA A 169 11.71 13.86 -22.33
CA ALA A 169 12.02 14.13 -23.72
C ALA A 169 12.84 15.41 -23.82
N ALA A 170 13.92 15.39 -24.62
CA ALA A 170 14.74 16.55 -24.91
C ALA A 170 14.77 16.80 -26.42
N ARG A 171 14.69 18.07 -26.83
CA ARG A 171 14.84 18.49 -28.23
C ARG A 171 15.73 19.72 -28.33
N ASN A 172 16.48 19.79 -29.42
CA ASN A 172 17.19 21.01 -29.79
C ASN A 172 16.18 21.99 -30.41
N VAL A 173 16.18 23.22 -29.90
CA VAL A 173 15.36 24.32 -30.42
C VAL A 173 16.25 25.42 -31.00
N SER A 174 15.75 26.15 -32.00
CA SER A 174 16.53 27.17 -32.69
C SER A 174 16.56 28.53 -31.99
N GLY A 175 15.90 28.68 -30.84
CA GLY A 175 15.82 29.93 -30.11
C GLY A 175 15.29 29.76 -28.69
N SER A 176 15.30 30.87 -27.93
CA SER A 176 14.68 30.94 -26.61
C SER A 176 13.18 30.71 -26.67
N CYS A 177 12.62 30.23 -25.57
CA CYS A 177 11.19 30.13 -25.35
C CYS A 177 10.51 31.50 -25.48
N ARG A 178 9.60 31.67 -26.46
CA ARG A 178 8.91 32.96 -26.71
C ARG A 178 7.40 32.83 -26.84
N ASP A 179 6.92 31.72 -27.38
CA ASP A 179 5.50 31.44 -27.56
C ASP A 179 5.15 30.08 -26.93
N THR A 180 3.94 29.93 -26.38
CA THR A 180 3.45 28.66 -25.82
C THR A 180 3.39 27.52 -26.84
N VAL A 181 3.36 27.81 -28.15
CA VAL A 181 3.44 26.77 -29.19
C VAL A 181 4.87 26.27 -29.41
N ASP A 182 5.89 26.99 -28.92
CA ASP A 182 7.28 26.56 -28.99
C ASP A 182 7.49 25.35 -28.06
N TRP A 183 8.31 24.40 -28.51
CA TRP A 183 8.56 23.17 -27.73
C TRP A 183 9.23 23.50 -26.39
N GLY A 184 8.63 23.05 -25.29
CA GLY A 184 9.09 23.30 -23.92
C GLY A 184 8.59 24.61 -23.31
N CYS A 185 7.72 25.35 -24.00
CA CYS A 185 7.09 26.59 -23.50
C CYS A 185 5.66 26.41 -23.00
N ASN A 186 5.13 25.20 -23.08
CA ASN A 186 3.76 24.84 -22.71
C ASN A 186 3.68 24.06 -21.39
N GLY A 187 4.62 24.32 -20.47
CA GLY A 187 4.66 23.70 -19.15
C GLY A 187 5.58 22.48 -19.03
N PRO A 188 5.63 21.87 -17.83
CA PRO A 188 6.56 20.79 -17.51
C PRO A 188 6.24 19.45 -18.19
N VAL A 189 5.03 19.27 -18.73
CA VAL A 189 4.62 18.07 -19.45
C VAL A 189 3.97 18.43 -20.78
N THR A 190 4.10 17.54 -21.75
CA THR A 190 3.35 17.63 -23.01
C THR A 190 2.21 16.64 -22.94
N LEU A 191 0.98 17.13 -23.07
CA LEU A 191 -0.24 16.31 -23.07
C LEU A 191 -0.64 15.96 -24.50
N GLU A 192 -0.92 14.68 -24.76
CA GLU A 192 -1.63 14.27 -25.98
C GLU A 192 -3.15 14.48 -25.80
N PRO A 193 -3.93 14.58 -26.89
CA PRO A 193 -5.38 14.73 -26.76
C PRO A 193 -6.03 13.61 -25.94
N GLY A 194 -6.63 13.97 -24.81
CA GLY A 194 -7.26 13.03 -23.87
C GLY A 194 -6.41 12.68 -22.64
N ASP A 195 -5.14 13.11 -22.61
CA ASP A 195 -4.31 13.00 -21.42
C ASP A 195 -4.74 14.03 -20.36
N THR A 196 -4.52 13.69 -19.09
CA THR A 196 -4.58 14.67 -18.01
C THR A 196 -3.19 14.85 -17.40
N PRO A 197 -2.85 16.05 -16.91
CA PRO A 197 -1.58 16.28 -16.24
C PRO A 197 -1.37 15.31 -15.08
N PRO A 198 -0.10 14.97 -14.76
CA PRO A 198 0.23 14.29 -13.52
C PRO A 198 -0.32 15.05 -12.31
N LYS A 199 -0.71 14.32 -11.26
CA LYS A 199 -1.23 14.91 -10.03
C LYS A 199 -0.32 16.00 -9.44
N ILE A 200 1.00 15.84 -9.57
CA ILE A 200 2.01 16.80 -9.10
C ILE A 200 2.04 18.13 -9.87
N PHE A 201 1.41 18.18 -11.05
CA PHE A 201 1.33 19.38 -11.89
C PHE A 201 -0.11 19.78 -12.18
N ALA A 202 -1.11 19.12 -11.58
CA ALA A 202 -2.51 19.29 -11.94
C ALA A 202 -3.02 20.72 -11.74
N ASP A 203 -2.47 21.45 -10.77
CA ASP A 203 -2.80 22.85 -10.48
C ASP A 203 -2.18 23.85 -11.48
N GLN A 204 -1.27 23.39 -12.35
CA GLN A 204 -0.62 24.22 -13.37
C GLN A 204 -1.35 24.21 -14.71
N TYR A 205 -2.45 23.45 -14.83
CA TYR A 205 -3.23 23.32 -16.06
C TYR A 205 -4.71 23.60 -15.79
N ASP A 206 -5.41 24.15 -16.78
CA ASP A 206 -6.86 24.26 -16.75
C ASP A 206 -7.55 22.91 -17.05
N ALA A 207 -8.89 22.91 -17.00
CA ALA A 207 -9.70 21.72 -17.28
C ALA A 207 -9.60 21.21 -18.73
N ASP A 208 -9.14 22.05 -19.65
CA ASP A 208 -8.92 21.72 -21.06
C ASP A 208 -7.47 21.23 -21.31
N GLY A 209 -6.64 21.16 -20.26
CA GLY A 209 -5.23 20.74 -20.36
C GLY A 209 -4.29 21.83 -20.88
N ASN A 210 -4.73 23.10 -20.89
CA ASN A 210 -3.85 24.22 -21.22
C ASN A 210 -3.02 24.61 -20.01
N TRP A 211 -1.72 24.78 -20.20
CA TRP A 211 -0.84 25.27 -19.16
C TRP A 211 -1.18 26.73 -18.79
N LEU A 212 -1.33 26.99 -17.50
CA LEU A 212 -1.79 28.27 -16.97
C LEU A 212 -0.72 29.36 -16.96
N GLY A 213 0.55 29.00 -17.16
CA GLY A 213 1.67 29.94 -17.21
C GLY A 213 2.05 30.46 -15.83
N ASN A 214 3.23 30.05 -15.34
CA ASN A 214 3.98 30.75 -14.30
C ASN A 214 5.39 31.04 -14.83
#